data_AF-A0A376U7H5-F1
#
_entry.id   AF-A0A376U7H5-F1
#
_cell.length_a   1.000
_cell.length_b   1.000
_cell.length_c   1.000
_cell.angle_alpha   90.00
_cell.angle_beta   90.00
_cell.angle_gamma   90.00
#
_symmetry.space_group_name_H-M   'P 1'
#
loop_
_entity.id
_entity.type
_entity.pdbx_description
1 polymer ?
#
loop_
_entity_poly.entity_id
_entity_poly.type
_entity_poly.pdbx_seq_one_letter_code
_entity_poly.pdbx_strand_id
1 'polypeptide(L)' 'MLNAQGGDWGICEISLFSGDQLMSQLRAQNHLYTVLEKGADGNQVIIVGAVHECLNAKLDSLAAIIEKFASHRWQLFP' A
#
# COMPACT_ATOMS: atom_id res chain seq x y z
N MET A 1 -5.67 -18.01 -0.21
CA MET A 1 -5.88 -16.56 -0.40
C MET A 1 -5.35 -15.86 0.84
N LEU A 2 -4.48 -14.87 0.72
CA LEU A 2 -3.81 -14.20 1.85
C LEU A 2 -4.81 -13.71 2.91
N ASN A 3 -5.91 -13.08 2.47
CA ASN A 3 -7.00 -12.62 3.34
C ASN A 3 -7.82 -13.77 3.98
N ALA A 4 -7.75 -14.99 3.46
CA ALA A 4 -8.46 -16.16 4.00
C ALA A 4 -7.62 -16.98 4.98
N GLN A 5 -6.29 -16.84 4.94
CA GLN A 5 -5.36 -17.57 5.80
C GLN A 5 -4.73 -16.67 6.88
N GLY A 6 -4.88 -15.35 6.75
CA GLY A 6 -4.25 -14.37 7.64
C GLY A 6 -2.73 -14.30 7.43
N GLY A 7 -2.07 -13.53 8.30
CA GLY A 7 -0.62 -13.35 8.31
C GLY A 7 -0.23 -11.88 8.45
N ASP A 8 1.01 -11.64 8.84
CA ASP A 8 1.55 -10.29 9.10
C ASP A 8 2.08 -9.61 7.83
N TRP A 9 1.68 -10.10 6.66
CA TRP A 9 2.11 -9.59 5.36
C TRP A 9 1.29 -8.37 4.97
N GLY A 10 1.99 -7.28 4.65
CA GLY A 10 1.40 -6.08 4.06
C GLY A 10 2.34 -5.48 3.03
N ILE A 11 1.77 -4.65 2.17
CA ILE A 11 2.47 -3.89 1.14
C ILE A 11 2.89 -2.56 1.77
N CYS A 12 4.14 -2.19 1.57
CA CYS A 12 4.56 -0.81 1.73
C CYS A 12 4.80 -0.20 0.34
N GLU A 13 3.92 0.70 -0.03
CA GLU A 13 3.95 1.35 -1.35
C GLU A 13 5.06 2.41 -1.40
N ILE A 14 5.90 2.39 -2.44
CA ILE A 14 6.99 3.36 -2.60
C ILE A 14 6.87 4.02 -3.96
N SER A 15 6.83 5.35 -4.00
CA SER A 15 6.94 6.10 -5.24
C SER A 15 8.13 7.05 -5.27
N LEU A 16 8.96 6.92 -6.31
CA LEU A 16 10.20 7.69 -6.46
C LEU A 16 10.04 9.00 -7.25
N PHE A 17 9.07 9.07 -8.16
CA PHE A 17 8.97 10.19 -9.12
C PHE A 17 7.62 10.92 -9.10
N SER A 18 6.52 10.24 -8.76
CA SER A 18 5.15 10.78 -8.80
C SER A 18 4.35 10.35 -7.57
N GLY A 19 3.04 10.57 -7.54
CA GLY A 19 2.17 9.93 -6.54
C GLY A 19 2.18 10.54 -5.13
N ASP A 20 2.71 11.75 -4.94
CA ASP A 20 2.62 12.49 -3.67
C ASP A 20 1.16 12.74 -3.26
N GLN A 21 0.28 13.05 -4.22
CA GLN A 21 -1.15 13.15 -3.96
C GLN A 21 -1.75 11.81 -3.52
N LEU A 22 -1.43 10.72 -4.23
CA LEU A 22 -1.91 9.37 -3.88
C LEU A 22 -1.43 8.96 -2.47
N MET A 23 -0.15 9.19 -2.16
CA MET A 23 0.39 8.86 -0.83
C MET A 23 -0.27 9.68 0.27
N SER A 24 -0.52 10.96 0.04
CA SER A 24 -1.25 11.81 0.98
C SER A 24 -2.67 11.30 1.22
N GLN A 25 -3.38 10.89 0.16
CA GLN A 25 -4.73 10.34 0.24
C GLN A 25 -4.77 8.96 0.93
N LEU A 26 -3.80 8.08 0.68
CA LEU A 26 -3.69 6.80 1.39
C LEU A 26 -3.44 7.02 2.88
N ARG A 27 -2.49 7.89 3.25
CA ARG A 27 -2.21 8.21 4.66
C ARG A 27 -3.44 8.76 5.38
N ALA A 28 -4.20 9.65 4.73
CA ALA A 28 -5.42 10.22 5.29
C ALA A 28 -6.55 9.19 5.52
N GLN A 29 -6.46 8.01 4.90
CA GLN A 29 -7.45 6.93 4.97
C GLN A 29 -6.94 5.70 5.72
N ASN A 30 -5.90 5.84 6.57
CA ASN A 30 -5.27 4.72 7.27
C ASN A 30 -4.78 3.64 6.30
N HIS A 31 -4.29 4.05 5.13
CA HIS A 31 -3.84 3.18 4.04
C HIS A 31 -4.93 2.27 3.45
N LEU A 32 -6.20 2.59 3.69
CA LEU A 32 -7.33 1.91 3.06
C LEU A 32 -7.68 2.57 1.71
N TYR A 33 -8.13 1.75 0.77
CA TYR A 33 -8.73 2.22 -0.47
C TYR A 33 -9.86 1.29 -0.91
N THR A 34 -10.69 1.76 -1.84
CA THR A 34 -11.84 1.01 -2.32
C THR A 34 -11.64 0.57 -3.76
N VAL A 35 -11.88 -0.71 -4.03
CA VAL A 35 -12.03 -1.25 -5.38
C VAL A 35 -13.51 -1.46 -5.65
N LEU A 36 -13.99 -0.91 -6.78
CA LEU A 36 -15.33 -1.16 -7.29
C LEU A 36 -15.22 -2.06 -8.52
N GLU A 37 -15.48 -3.34 -8.34
CA GLU A 37 -15.58 -4.29 -9.45
C GLU A 37 -16.94 -4.14 -10.11
N LYS A 38 -16.97 -3.98 -11.43
CA LYS A 38 -18.20 -3.76 -12.21
C LYS A 38 -18.42 -4.96 -13.12
N GLY A 39 -19.53 -5.67 -12.95
CA GLY A 39 -19.94 -6.81 -13.76
C GLY A 39 -21.32 -6.64 -14.37
N ALA A 40 -21.71 -7.57 -15.24
CA ALA A 40 -23.03 -7.59 -15.86
C ALA A 40 -24.17 -7.73 -14.82
N ASP A 41 -23.90 -8.47 -13.74
CA ASP A 41 -24.88 -8.77 -12.67
C ASP A 41 -24.88 -7.72 -11.54
N GLY A 42 -24.05 -6.68 -11.64
CA GLY A 42 -23.96 -5.62 -10.64
C GLY A 42 -22.53 -5.19 -10.32
N ASN A 43 -22.39 -4.31 -9.32
CA ASN A 43 -21.09 -3.89 -8.82
C ASN A 43 -20.80 -4.53 -7.46
N GLN A 44 -19.54 -4.88 -7.21
CA GLN A 44 -19.03 -5.31 -5.92
C GLN A 44 -18.05 -4.26 -5.38
N VAL A 45 -18.28 -3.84 -4.13
CA VAL A 45 -17.41 -2.89 -3.43
C VAL A 45 -16.50 -3.67 -2.48
N ILE A 46 -15.20 -3.43 -2.55
CA ILE A 46 -14.19 -4.08 -1.71
C ILE A 46 -13.34 -2.99 -1.05
N ILE A 47 -13.30 -2.98 0.29
CA ILE A 47 -12.32 -2.18 1.03
C ILE A 47 -11.03 -2.99 1.10
N VAL A 48 -9.96 -2.45 0.55
CA VAL A 48 -8.64 -3.08 0.53
C VAL A 48 -7.77 -2.43 1.60
N GLY A 49 -7.21 -3.27 2.48
CA GLY A 49 -6.27 -2.88 3.53
C GLY A 49 -4.91 -3.55 3.42
N ALA A 50 -4.54 -4.04 2.22
CA ALA A 50 -3.27 -4.70 2.00
C ALA A 50 -2.07 -3.73 2.08
N VAL A 51 -2.29 -2.42 1.93
CA VAL A 51 -1.25 -1.40 2.11
C VAL A 51 -1.20 -1.05 3.60
N HIS A 52 -0.06 -1.26 4.24
CA HIS A 52 0.13 -0.93 5.65
C HIS A 52 0.91 0.37 5.85
N GLU A 53 1.65 0.78 4.82
CA GLU A 53 2.52 1.95 4.86
C GLU A 53 2.77 2.46 3.44
N CYS A 54 3.15 3.73 3.31
CA CYS A 54 3.61 4.24 2.02
C CYS A 54 4.64 5.34 2.16
N LEU A 55 5.61 5.40 1.24
CA LEU A 55 6.66 6.41 1.17
C LEU A 55 6.70 7.05 -0.22
N ASN A 56 7.06 8.33 -0.26
CA ASN A 56 7.29 9.09 -1.47
C ASN A 56 8.61 9.86 -1.37
N ALA A 57 9.45 9.83 -2.41
CA ALA A 57 10.75 10.51 -2.36
C ALA A 57 10.64 12.02 -2.10
N LYS A 58 9.55 12.68 -2.54
CA LYS A 58 9.29 14.09 -2.28
C LYS A 58 8.78 14.36 -0.87
N LEU A 59 8.04 13.43 -0.27
CA LEU A 59 7.44 13.60 1.06
C LEU A 59 8.37 13.13 2.20
N ASP A 60 9.13 12.06 1.98
CA ASP A 60 9.86 11.35 3.04
C ASP A 60 11.38 11.29 2.82
N SER A 61 11.88 11.75 1.66
CA SER A 61 13.28 11.66 1.20
C SER A 61 13.73 10.27 0.71
N LEU A 62 14.76 10.26 -0.14
CA LEU A 62 15.40 9.04 -0.62
C LEU A 62 16.12 8.26 0.50
N ALA A 63 16.65 8.96 1.52
CA ALA A 63 17.33 8.32 2.64
C ALA A 63 16.38 7.44 3.45
N ALA A 64 15.19 7.94 3.78
CA ALA A 64 14.16 7.16 4.48
C ALA A 64 13.74 5.93 3.68
N ILE A 65 13.65 6.04 2.35
CA ILE A 65 13.34 4.91 1.47
C ILE A 65 14.44 3.84 1.51
N ILE A 66 15.72 4.24 1.49
CA ILE A 66 16.85 3.30 1.59
C ILE A 66 16.84 2.60 2.95
N GLU A 67 16.66 3.34 4.04
CA GLU A 67 16.56 2.78 5.39
C GLU A 67 15.39 1.79 5.49
N LYS A 68 14.28 2.10 4.82
CA LYS A 68 13.11 1.25 4.78
C LYS A 68 13.43 -0.11 4.16
N PHE A 69 14.10 -0.12 3.00
CA PHE A 69 14.56 -1.36 2.35
C PHE A 69 15.57 -2.16 3.19
N ALA A 70 16.42 -1.49 3.97
CA ALA A 70 17.40 -2.13 4.82
C ALA A 70 16.82 -2.72 6.12
N SER A 71 15.54 -2.49 6.41
CA SER A 71 14.95 -2.91 7.68
C SER A 71 14.56 -4.39 7.69
N HIS A 72 14.78 -5.06 8.83
CA HIS A 72 14.56 -6.51 9.02
C HIS A 72 13.11 -6.99 8.80
N ARG A 73 12.14 -6.06 8.79
CA ARG A 73 10.72 -6.38 8.59
C ARG A 73 10.37 -6.54 7.12
N TRP A 74 11.22 -6.06 6.21
CA TRP A 74 10.99 -6.19 4.77
C TRP A 74 11.43 -7.56 4.30
N GLN A 75 10.46 -8.25 3.71
CA GLN A 75 10.66 -9.51 3.05
C GLN A 75 9.89 -9.44 1.74
N LEU A 76 10.45 -9.99 0.67
CA LEU A 76 9.70 -10.22 -0.56
C LEU A 76 8.97 -11.55 -0.40
N PHE A 77 7.77 -11.64 -0.98
CA PHE A 77 7.05 -12.90 -1.06
C PHE A 77 7.93 -13.91 -1.81
N PRO A 78 8.17 -15.12 -1.27
CA PRO A 78 8.99 -16.14 -1.92
C PRO A 78 8.38 -16.68 -3.22
#